data_AF-A0A2U9PCJ1-F1
#
_entry.id   AF-A0A2U9PCJ1-F1
#
_cell.length_a   1.000
_cell.length_b   1.000
_cell.length_c   1.000
_cell.angle_alpha   90.00
_cell.angle_beta   90.00
_cell.angle_gamma   90.00
#
_symmetry.space_group_name_H-M   'P 1'
#
loop_
_entity.id
_entity.type
_entity.pdbx_description
1 polymer ?
#
loop_
_entity_poly.entity_id
_entity_poly.type
_entity_poly.pdbx_seq_one_letter_code
_entity_poly.pdbx_strand_id
1 'polypeptide(L)'
;MRVVQTCSAHPSQWDAWTVEGQYLYLRYRHGQGRVERHPGPDIDTPDSWNEGLSGLLVEWDDGTNGGAIGLEAFLAASGLVLAPDASVS
;
A
#
# COMPACT_ATOMS: atom_id res chain seq x y z
N MET A 1 8.76 -9.08 8.35
CA MET A 1 7.86 -8.18 7.60
C MET A 1 6.59 -7.96 8.38
N ARG A 2 5.90 -6.84 8.14
CA ARG A 2 4.64 -6.51 8.80
C ARG A 2 3.75 -5.72 7.86
N VAL A 3 2.44 -5.74 8.12
CA VAL A 3 1.44 -4.87 7.51
C VAL A 3 0.65 -4.23 8.63
N VAL A 4 0.56 -2.90 8.61
CA VAL A 4 -0.13 -2.11 9.63
C VAL A 4 -1.27 -1.37 8.96
N GLN A 5 -2.51 -1.56 9.43
CA GLN A 5 -3.64 -0.77 8.94
C GLN A 5 -3.63 0.62 9.58
N THR A 6 -3.41 1.65 8.77
CA THR A 6 -3.35 3.04 9.23
C THR A 6 -4.70 3.75 9.11
N CYS A 7 -5.55 3.31 8.19
CA CYS A 7 -6.95 3.73 8.10
C CYS A 7 -7.81 2.60 7.54
N SER A 8 -8.95 2.30 8.18
CA SER A 8 -9.89 1.26 7.74
C SER A 8 -11.12 1.79 6.98
N ALA A 9 -11.24 3.12 6.86
CA ALA A 9 -12.41 3.80 6.33
C ALA A 9 -12.18 4.23 4.87
N HIS A 10 -12.47 5.50 4.55
CA HIS A 10 -12.33 6.09 3.22
C HIS A 10 -11.28 7.21 3.29
N PRO A 11 -10.03 6.98 2.85
CA PRO A 11 -9.50 5.78 2.19
C PRO A 11 -9.19 4.62 3.14
N SER A 12 -9.14 3.40 2.61
CA SER A 12 -8.50 2.28 3.30
C SER A 12 -7.00 2.29 3.00
N GLN A 13 -6.18 2.17 4.04
CA GLN A 13 -4.74 2.40 3.97
C GLN A 13 -3.95 1.41 4.82
N TRP A 14 -2.80 1.00 4.31
CA TRP A 14 -1.84 0.19 5.03
C TRP A 14 -0.41 0.63 4.73
N ASP A 15 0.42 0.46 5.75
CA ASP A 15 1.87 0.52 5.65
C ASP A 15 2.38 -0.91 5.67
N ALA A 16 3.18 -1.30 4.69
CA ALA A 16 3.73 -2.64 4.58
C ALA A 16 5.26 -2.61 4.44
N TRP A 17 5.93 -3.57 5.06
CA TRP A 17 7.39 -3.74 4.95
C TRP A 17 7.67 -5.10 4.32
N THR A 18 8.28 -5.12 3.14
CA THR A 18 8.59 -6.37 2.42
C THR A 18 9.71 -7.16 3.10
N VAL A 19 9.92 -8.40 2.65
CA VAL A 19 11.05 -9.25 3.10
C VAL A 19 12.41 -8.64 2.76
N GLU A 20 12.47 -7.80 1.73
CA GLU A 20 13.68 -7.08 1.29
C GLU A 20 13.89 -5.79 2.07
N GLY A 21 13.03 -5.48 3.05
CA GLY A 21 13.11 -4.25 3.84
C GLY A 21 12.57 -3.01 3.11
N GLN A 22 11.88 -3.18 1.97
CA GLN A 22 11.23 -2.07 1.27
C GLN A 22 9.93 -1.69 1.97
N TYR A 23 9.68 -0.39 2.07
CA TYR A 23 8.40 0.11 2.54
C TYR A 23 7.45 0.33 1.36
N LEU A 24 6.23 -0.18 1.52
CA LEU A 24 5.12 -0.02 0.59
C LEU A 24 3.98 0.71 1.28
N TYR A 25 3.45 1.70 0.57
CA TYR A 25 2.22 2.39 0.92
C TYR A 25 1.08 1.86 0.06
N LEU A 26 0.05 1.34 0.73
CA LEU A 26 -1.13 0.75 0.08
C LEU A 26 -2.31 1.68 0.34
N ARG A 27 -3.01 2.07 -0.72
CA ARG A 27 -4.15 2.98 -0.62
C ARG A 27 -5.28 2.58 -1.55
N TYR A 28 -6.49 2.55 -1.02
CA TYR A 28 -7.72 2.37 -1.79
C TYR A 28 -8.69 3.52 -1.56
N ARG A 29 -9.16 4.15 -2.64
CA ARG A 29 -10.11 5.26 -2.61
C ARG A 29 -10.83 5.41 -3.95
N HIS A 30 -12.14 5.64 -3.92
CA HIS A 30 -12.97 5.88 -5.11
C HIS A 30 -12.84 4.75 -6.14
N GLY A 31 -12.82 3.49 -5.68
CA GLY A 31 -12.59 2.32 -6.53
C GLY A 31 -11.15 2.13 -7.01
N GLN A 32 -10.26 3.07 -6.72
CA GLN A 32 -8.88 3.02 -7.16
C GLN A 32 -7.98 2.48 -6.07
N GLY A 33 -7.21 1.44 -6.40
CA GLY A 33 -6.14 0.90 -5.57
C GLY A 33 -4.77 1.29 -6.10
N ARG A 34 -3.84 1.58 -5.19
CA ARG A 34 -2.45 1.94 -5.49
C ARG A 34 -1.50 1.26 -4.52
N VAL A 35 -0.39 0.75 -5.06
CA VAL A 35 0.76 0.28 -4.29
C VAL A 35 1.95 1.12 -4.70
N GLU A 36 2.51 1.84 -3.75
CA GLU A 36 3.63 2.75 -3.96
C GLU A 36 4.81 2.32 -3.09
N ARG A 37 6.01 2.25 -3.67
CA ARG A 37 7.26 2.13 -2.90
C ARG A 37 7.64 3.51 -2.40
N HIS A 38 8.03 3.61 -1.13
CA HIS A 38 8.68 4.81 -0.57
C HIS A 38 9.91 4.42 0.27
N PRO A 39 10.82 5.37 0.54
CA PRO A 39 11.96 5.14 1.46
C PRO A 39 11.54 4.80 2.90
N GLY A 40 10.35 5.21 3.33
CA GLY A 40 9.80 4.93 4.65
C GLY A 40 8.63 5.86 5.01
N PRO A 41 7.88 5.57 6.08
CA PRO A 41 6.72 6.37 6.50
C PRO A 41 7.14 7.69 7.17
N ASP A 42 8.33 7.74 7.78
CA ASP A 42 8.83 8.90 8.52
C ASP A 42 9.63 9.88 7.63
N ILE A 43 9.80 9.55 6.36
CA ILE A 43 10.54 10.39 5.41
C ILE A 43 9.55 11.30 4.69
N ASP A 44 9.21 12.41 5.35
CA ASP A 44 8.39 13.48 4.78
C ASP A 44 9.24 14.26 3.76
N THR A 45 9.24 13.78 2.52
CA THR A 45 9.98 14.40 1.42
C THR A 45 9.04 14.65 0.25
N PRO A 46 9.05 15.85 -0.35
CA PRO A 46 8.29 16.10 -1.57
C PRO A 46 8.71 15.11 -2.65
N ASP A 47 7.76 14.60 -3.44
CA ASP A 47 7.96 13.56 -4.48
C ASP A 47 9.17 13.80 -5.40
N SER A 48 9.59 15.07 -5.57
CA SER A 48 10.74 15.47 -6.38
C SER A 48 12.12 15.18 -5.78
N TRP A 49 12.22 14.75 -4.51
CA TRP A 49 13.51 14.64 -3.79
C TRP A 49 13.94 13.23 -3.41
N ASN A 50 13.12 12.21 -3.60
CA ASN A 50 13.54 10.84 -3.28
C ASN A 50 14.49 10.21 -4.30
N GLU A 51 15.10 10.96 -5.22
CA GLU A 51 16.10 10.44 -6.19
C GLU A 51 15.64 9.16 -6.94
N GLY A 52 14.33 8.99 -7.19
CA GLY A 52 13.77 7.79 -7.81
C GLY A 52 13.54 6.58 -6.87
N LEU A 53 13.74 6.76 -5.57
CA LEU A 53 13.46 5.76 -4.55
C LEU A 53 11.95 5.56 -4.33
N SER A 54 11.13 6.59 -4.56
CA SER A 54 9.68 6.44 -4.64
C SER A 54 9.25 5.92 -6.02
N GLY A 55 8.20 5.09 -6.07
CA GLY A 55 7.66 4.64 -7.35
C GLY A 55 6.33 3.91 -7.25
N LEU A 56 5.45 4.12 -8.23
CA LEU A 56 4.21 3.37 -8.39
C LEU A 56 4.54 1.95 -8.88
N LEU A 57 4.09 0.95 -8.13
CA LEU A 57 4.27 -0.46 -8.48
C LEU A 57 3.03 -1.03 -9.17
N VAL A 58 1.86 -0.72 -8.62
CA VAL A 58 0.58 -1.22 -9.12
C VAL A 58 -0.48 -0.13 -8.95
N GLU A 59 -1.30 0.06 -9.98
CA GLU A 59 -2.49 0.90 -9.96
C GLU A 59 -3.61 0.17 -10.68
N TRP A 60 -4.81 0.23 -10.12
CA TRP A 60 -6.01 -0.29 -10.76
C TRP A 60 -7.23 0.53 -10.38
N ASP A 61 -8.29 0.35 -11.17
CA ASP A 61 -9.63 0.85 -10.95
C ASP A 61 -10.58 -0.34 -11.03
N ASP A 62 -11.34 -0.61 -9.98
CA ASP A 62 -12.30 -1.71 -9.93
C ASP A 62 -13.67 -1.36 -10.53
N GLY A 63 -13.81 -0.14 -11.07
CA GLY A 63 -15.05 0.40 -11.65
C GLY A 63 -16.10 0.79 -10.61
N THR A 64 -15.80 0.65 -9.32
CA THR A 64 -16.65 1.12 -8.24
C THR A 64 -16.27 2.54 -7.85
N ASN A 65 -17.11 3.21 -7.06
CA ASN A 65 -16.70 4.42 -6.35
C ASN A 65 -16.44 4.08 -4.86
N GLY A 66 -15.92 2.88 -4.62
CA GLY A 66 -15.76 2.26 -3.32
C GLY A 66 -14.77 3.01 -2.44
N GLY A 67 -15.05 3.02 -1.14
CA GLY A 67 -14.20 3.69 -0.15
C GLY A 67 -13.37 2.79 0.72
N ALA A 68 -13.86 1.58 0.94
CA ALA A 68 -13.29 0.62 1.85
C ALA A 68 -13.07 -0.71 1.15
N ILE A 69 -11.98 -1.38 1.50
CA ILE A 69 -11.63 -2.71 1.02
C ILE A 69 -10.91 -3.45 2.14
N GLY A 70 -11.08 -4.77 2.22
CA GLY A 70 -10.30 -5.60 3.15
C GLY A 70 -8.88 -5.86 2.63
N LEU A 71 -7.94 -6.12 3.53
CA LEU A 71 -6.55 -6.41 3.15
C LEU A 71 -6.44 -7.60 2.17
N GLU A 72 -7.17 -8.69 2.42
CA GLU A 72 -7.16 -9.87 1.54
C GLU A 72 -7.59 -9.53 0.10
N ALA A 73 -8.70 -8.78 -0.04
CA ALA A 73 -9.19 -8.35 -1.35
C ALA A 73 -8.23 -7.38 -2.03
N PHE A 74 -7.59 -6.49 -1.27
CA PHE A 74 -6.58 -5.57 -1.79
C PHE A 74 -5.36 -6.33 -2.32
N LEU A 75 -4.86 -7.33 -1.58
CA LEU A 75 -3.72 -8.16 -1.99
C LEU A 75 -4.04 -8.94 -3.27
N ALA A 76 -5.24 -9.54 -3.34
CA ALA A 76 -5.70 -10.24 -4.53
C ALA A 76 -5.77 -9.33 -5.77
N ALA A 77 -6.27 -8.10 -5.61
CA ALA A 77 -6.36 -7.14 -6.71
C ALA A 77 -5.00 -6.58 -7.16
N SER A 78 -4.06 -6.43 -6.22
CA SER A 78 -2.71 -5.91 -6.50
C SER A 78 -1.72 -6.99 -6.98
N GLY A 79 -2.07 -8.27 -6.87
CA GLY A 79 -1.16 -9.38 -7.13
C GLY A 79 -0.06 -9.56 -6.07
N LEU A 80 -0.19 -8.88 -4.92
CA LEU A 80 0.71 -9.03 -3.78
C LEU A 80 0.36 -10.27 -2.97
N VAL A 81 1.38 -10.86 -2.34
CA VAL A 81 1.23 -12.02 -1.46
C VAL A 81 1.84 -11.70 -0.10
N LEU A 82 1.12 -12.03 0.98
CA LEU A 82 1.69 -11.98 2.32
C LEU A 82 2.77 -13.05 2.46
N ALA A 83 3.94 -12.64 2.94
CA ALA A 83 4.95 -13.60 3.31
C ALA A 83 4.48 -14.43 4.54
N PRO A 84 4.90 -15.70 4.67
CA PRO A 84 4.28 -16.66 5.60
C PRO A 84 4.29 -16.26 7.08
N ASP A 85 5.32 -15.52 7.51
CA ASP A 85 5.50 -15.04 8.89
C ASP A 85 5.11 -13.55 9.06
N ALA A 86 4.34 -12.98 8.13
CA ALA A 86 3.98 -11.56 8.17
C ALA A 86 3.00 -11.30 9.31
N SER A 87 3.34 -10.35 10.18
CA SER A 87 2.39 -9.86 11.17
C SER A 87 1.44 -8.84 10.54
N VAL A 88 0.15 -8.95 10.84
CA VAL A 88 -0.88 -7.98 10.45
C VAL A 88 -1.44 -7.37 11.73
N SER A 89 -1.48 -6.04 11.81
CA SER A 89 -1.96 -5.28 12.97
C SER A 89 -2.82 -4.09 12.58
#